data_AF-A0A084WTL9-F1
#
_entry.id   AF-A0A084WTL9-F1
#
_cell.length_a   1.000
_cell.length_b   1.000
_cell.length_c   1.000
_cell.angle_alpha   90.00
_cell.angle_beta   90.00
_cell.angle_gamma   90.00
#
_symmetry.space_group_name_H-M   'P 1'
#
loop_
_entity.id
_entity.type
_entity.pdbx_description
1 polymer ?
#
loop_
_entity_poly.entity_id
_entity_poly.type
_entity_poly.pdbx_seq_one_letter_code
_entity_poly.pdbx_strand_id
1 'polypeptide(L)'
;MQNIFLQQLVILVDAIPGENQNESKTHLLECIATILQKGRLNKAIGMKTTLLVAVKLIYDPETGTMRPNLSEEYKLAALKVISLATRRIQSELIEEVYVKDNLKLITQAIFVCINIVSTERYRKLRFQAVDSILSVLQVHDDFDFNDIVVRCQVAELLFIALPRIIATFVIIINGDEKQGTAVYRIAIKALGRTLSLIFEDYSKQETNEEFNNEQFRKLTQSICAANNQTVNVLGLGLREEHEKSKYFNETLRTREWLLEAEKQVEKALHKILHLRGHEEELIRLEFAKMNCELLRNCT
;
A
#
# COMPACT_ATOMS: atom_id res chain seq x y z
N MET A 1 -29.66 1.68 6.77
CA MET A 1 -29.81 3.03 6.18
C MET A 1 -28.47 3.58 5.67
N GLN A 2 -27.41 3.59 6.48
CA GLN A 2 -26.06 4.07 6.10
C GLN A 2 -25.50 3.47 4.80
N ASN A 3 -25.56 2.14 4.64
CA ASN A 3 -25.06 1.48 3.42
C ASN A 3 -25.82 1.86 2.16
N ILE A 4 -27.12 2.16 2.27
CA ILE A 4 -27.96 2.54 1.13
C ILE A 4 -27.54 3.92 0.64
N PHE A 5 -27.35 4.88 1.58
CA PHE A 5 -26.84 6.20 1.26
C PHE A 5 -25.41 6.15 0.69
N LEU A 6 -24.55 5.31 1.26
CA LEU A 6 -23.19 5.13 0.75
C LEU A 6 -23.21 4.60 -0.70
N GLN A 7 -24.02 3.58 -0.98
CA GLN A 7 -24.14 3.02 -2.33
C GLN A 7 -24.69 4.05 -3.32
N GLN A 8 -25.71 4.81 -2.94
CA GLN A 8 -26.26 5.87 -3.78
C GLN A 8 -25.23 6.96 -4.07
N LEU A 9 -24.49 7.43 -3.06
CA LEU A 9 -23.45 8.43 -3.23
C LEU A 9 -22.30 7.92 -4.10
N VAL A 10 -21.89 6.67 -3.91
CA VAL A 10 -20.84 6.04 -4.72
C VAL A 10 -21.25 5.94 -6.20
N ILE A 11 -22.51 5.63 -6.49
CA ILE A 11 -23.06 5.63 -7.85
C ILE A 11 -23.11 7.07 -8.42
N LEU A 12 -23.56 8.03 -7.61
CA LEU A 12 -23.66 9.43 -8.02
C LEU A 12 -22.29 10.04 -8.36
N VAL A 13 -21.23 9.66 -7.64
CA VAL A 13 -19.86 10.11 -7.92
C VAL A 13 -19.41 9.69 -9.32
N ASP A 14 -19.83 8.53 -9.83
CA ASP A 14 -19.49 8.08 -11.18
C ASP A 14 -20.35 8.77 -12.25
N ALA A 15 -21.59 9.14 -11.90
CA ALA A 15 -22.60 9.62 -12.83
C ALA A 15 -22.59 11.13 -13.11
N ILE A 16 -21.77 11.97 -12.44
CA ILE A 16 -21.76 13.43 -12.66
C ILE A 16 -21.09 13.80 -13.99
N PRO A 17 -21.81 14.43 -14.96
CA PRO A 17 -21.22 15.09 -16.12
C PRO A 17 -21.07 16.63 -15.90
N GLY A 18 -20.11 17.28 -16.58
CA GLY A 18 -20.05 18.75 -16.69
C GLY A 18 -18.72 19.41 -16.31
N GLU A 19 -18.64 20.74 -16.46
CA GLU A 19 -17.40 21.54 -16.26
C GLU A 19 -16.96 21.65 -14.78
N ASN A 20 -17.89 21.60 -13.81
CA ASN A 20 -17.60 21.64 -12.37
C ASN A 20 -17.51 20.24 -11.72
N GLN A 21 -17.12 19.24 -12.52
CA GLN A 21 -17.10 17.84 -12.10
C GLN A 21 -16.14 17.59 -10.93
N ASN A 22 -14.97 18.23 -10.92
CA ASN A 22 -13.96 18.01 -9.87
C ASN A 22 -14.45 18.51 -8.50
N GLU A 23 -15.03 19.70 -8.42
CA GLU A 23 -15.52 20.28 -7.16
C GLU A 23 -16.72 19.48 -6.61
N SER A 24 -17.70 19.19 -7.47
CA SER A 24 -18.88 18.41 -7.09
C SER A 24 -18.51 17.01 -6.59
N LYS A 25 -17.60 16.32 -7.30
CA LYS A 25 -17.10 15.01 -6.88
C LYS A 25 -16.27 15.09 -5.59
N THR A 26 -15.51 16.17 -5.38
CA THR A 26 -14.77 16.38 -4.13
C THR A 26 -15.72 16.45 -2.95
N HIS A 27 -16.78 17.25 -3.02
CA HIS A 27 -17.78 17.34 -1.95
C HIS A 27 -18.51 16.01 -1.71
N LEU A 28 -18.85 15.27 -2.77
CA LEU A 28 -19.43 13.94 -2.59
C LEU A 28 -18.47 12.96 -1.90
N LEU A 29 -17.18 12.99 -2.25
CA LEU A 29 -16.15 12.20 -1.58
C LEU A 29 -16.00 12.59 -0.10
N GLU A 30 -16.11 13.87 0.24
CA GLU A 30 -16.13 14.35 1.62
C GLU A 30 -17.36 13.87 2.39
N CYS A 31 -18.54 13.86 1.75
CA CYS A 31 -19.74 13.27 2.34
C CYS A 31 -19.54 11.76 2.60
N ILE A 32 -19.02 11.02 1.62
CA ILE A 32 -18.68 9.60 1.76
C ILE A 32 -17.69 9.40 2.91
N ALA A 33 -16.63 10.19 2.98
CA ALA A 33 -15.65 10.12 4.05
C ALA A 33 -16.29 10.39 5.43
N THR A 34 -17.18 11.38 5.53
CA THR A 34 -17.90 11.70 6.78
C THR A 34 -18.79 10.55 7.22
N ILE A 35 -19.47 9.90 6.28
CA ILE A 35 -20.29 8.72 6.55
C ILE A 35 -19.41 7.55 7.04
N LEU A 36 -18.30 7.28 6.36
CA LEU A 36 -17.37 6.22 6.74
C LEU A 36 -16.70 6.48 8.09
N GLN A 37 -16.39 7.73 8.44
CA GLN A 37 -15.83 8.07 9.74
C GLN A 37 -16.76 7.71 10.90
N LYS A 38 -18.07 7.84 10.72
CA LYS A 38 -19.09 7.63 11.77
C LYS A 38 -19.64 6.21 11.84
N GLY A 39 -19.31 5.33 10.90
CA GLY A 39 -19.77 3.94 10.96
C GLY A 39 -18.75 2.94 10.44
N ARG A 40 -19.23 1.71 10.25
CA ARG A 40 -18.42 0.60 9.75
C ARG A 40 -19.14 -0.09 8.61
N LEU A 41 -18.39 -0.49 7.60
CA LEU A 41 -18.84 -1.32 6.50
C LEU A 41 -19.03 -2.74 7.01
N ASN A 42 -20.26 -3.23 6.88
CA ASN A 42 -20.68 -4.56 7.30
C ASN A 42 -20.99 -5.48 6.10
N LYS A 43 -20.56 -5.09 4.90
CA LYS A 43 -20.66 -5.92 3.68
C LYS A 43 -19.38 -5.76 2.87
N ALA A 44 -18.72 -6.88 2.54
CA ALA A 44 -17.54 -6.89 1.69
C ALA A 44 -17.77 -6.21 0.34
N ILE A 45 -18.94 -6.39 -0.26
CA ILE A 45 -19.33 -5.72 -1.52
C ILE A 45 -19.28 -4.19 -1.35
N GLY A 46 -19.77 -3.65 -0.23
CA GLY A 46 -19.76 -2.22 0.03
C GLY A 46 -18.34 -1.66 0.05
N MET A 47 -17.42 -2.34 0.74
CA MET A 47 -16.00 -1.98 0.75
C MET A 47 -15.38 -2.05 -0.65
N LYS A 48 -15.57 -3.16 -1.37
CA LYS A 48 -15.03 -3.35 -2.72
C LYS A 48 -15.51 -2.28 -3.69
N THR A 49 -16.80 -1.97 -3.70
CA THR A 49 -17.36 -0.95 -4.59
C THR A 49 -16.85 0.45 -4.22
N THR A 50 -16.81 0.79 -2.93
CA THR A 50 -16.27 2.09 -2.48
C THR A 50 -14.79 2.24 -2.84
N LEU A 51 -13.98 1.19 -2.62
CA LEU A 51 -12.57 1.18 -2.98
C LEU A 51 -12.37 1.31 -4.50
N LEU A 52 -13.11 0.51 -5.28
CA LEU A 52 -13.04 0.55 -6.74
C LEU A 52 -13.36 1.93 -7.30
N VAL A 53 -14.44 2.56 -6.83
CA VAL A 53 -14.81 3.89 -7.27
C VAL A 53 -13.74 4.91 -6.86
N ALA A 54 -13.29 4.91 -5.61
CA ALA A 54 -12.25 5.84 -5.16
C ALA A 54 -10.93 5.70 -5.97
N VAL A 55 -10.54 4.47 -6.33
CA VAL A 55 -9.37 4.22 -7.18
C VAL A 55 -9.61 4.70 -8.61
N LYS A 56 -10.75 4.36 -9.23
CA LYS A 56 -11.10 4.75 -10.62
C LYS A 56 -11.16 6.26 -10.84
N LEU A 57 -11.44 7.01 -9.78
CA LEU A 57 -11.49 8.47 -9.81
C LEU A 57 -10.12 9.11 -10.00
N ILE A 58 -9.04 8.44 -9.59
CA ILE A 58 -7.67 8.95 -9.73
C ILE A 58 -6.89 8.17 -10.80
N TYR A 59 -7.25 6.91 -11.03
CA TYR A 59 -6.52 5.99 -11.88
C TYR A 59 -7.43 5.40 -12.94
N ASP A 60 -6.93 5.35 -14.16
CA ASP A 60 -7.60 4.69 -15.25
C ASP A 60 -7.05 3.26 -15.40
N PRO A 61 -7.82 2.22 -15.04
CA PRO A 61 -7.38 0.84 -15.13
C PRO A 61 -7.25 0.32 -16.56
N GLU A 62 -7.87 0.97 -17.55
CA GLU A 62 -7.78 0.56 -18.96
C GLU A 62 -6.47 1.03 -19.60
N THR A 63 -6.13 2.30 -19.39
CA THR A 63 -4.84 2.86 -19.88
C THR A 63 -3.68 2.54 -18.96
N GLY A 64 -3.95 2.14 -17.72
CA GLY A 64 -2.94 1.85 -16.71
C GLY A 64 -2.25 3.10 -16.17
N THR A 65 -2.85 4.28 -16.34
CA THR A 65 -2.25 5.59 -16.02
C THR A 65 -3.07 6.40 -15.01
N MET A 66 -2.40 7.36 -14.36
CA MET A 66 -3.09 8.33 -13.49
C MET A 66 -3.87 9.31 -14.35
N ARG A 67 -5.11 9.63 -13.95
CA ARG A 67 -5.94 10.60 -14.65
C ARG A 67 -5.30 12.00 -14.58
N PRO A 68 -5.14 12.71 -15.71
CA PRO A 68 -4.56 14.03 -15.73
C PRO A 68 -5.52 15.09 -15.14
N ASN A 69 -4.99 16.27 -14.81
CA ASN A 69 -5.74 17.48 -14.46
C ASN A 69 -6.71 17.35 -13.26
N LEU A 70 -6.37 16.50 -12.28
CA LEU A 70 -7.09 16.42 -11.01
C LEU A 70 -6.54 17.44 -10.00
N SER A 71 -7.42 18.17 -9.32
CA SER A 71 -7.02 19.08 -8.24
C SER A 71 -6.43 18.32 -7.04
N GLU A 72 -5.58 19.00 -6.26
CA GLU A 72 -4.98 18.39 -5.05
C GLU A 72 -6.04 18.01 -4.02
N GLU A 73 -7.09 18.82 -3.87
CA GLU A 73 -8.21 18.57 -2.97
C GLU A 73 -9.01 17.33 -3.36
N TYR A 74 -9.22 17.12 -4.66
CA TYR A 74 -9.88 15.94 -5.19
C TYR A 74 -9.07 14.67 -4.88
N LYS A 75 -7.76 14.70 -5.15
CA LYS A 75 -6.85 13.57 -4.83
C LYS A 75 -6.86 13.28 -3.33
N LEU A 76 -6.87 14.34 -2.51
CA LEU A 76 -6.91 14.22 -1.05
C LEU A 76 -8.22 13.57 -0.56
N ALA A 77 -9.36 14.02 -1.08
CA ALA A 77 -10.67 13.47 -0.74
C ALA A 77 -10.77 11.98 -1.13
N ALA A 78 -10.30 11.63 -2.32
CA ALA A 78 -10.29 10.25 -2.78
C ALA A 78 -9.37 9.35 -1.92
N LEU A 79 -8.17 9.82 -1.55
CA LEU A 79 -7.28 9.08 -0.63
C LEU A 79 -7.89 8.91 0.77
N LYS A 80 -8.57 9.93 1.29
CA LYS A 80 -9.30 9.80 2.57
C LYS A 80 -10.36 8.71 2.49
N VAL A 81 -11.11 8.62 1.38
CA VAL A 81 -12.10 7.56 1.16
C VAL A 81 -11.43 6.19 1.09
N ILE A 82 -10.30 6.04 0.37
CA ILE A 82 -9.52 4.78 0.32
C ILE A 82 -9.09 4.35 1.72
N SER A 83 -8.50 5.26 2.49
CA SER A 83 -8.05 5.00 3.86
C SER A 83 -9.24 4.60 4.76
N LEU A 84 -10.35 5.33 4.72
CA LEU A 84 -11.49 5.05 5.57
C LEU A 84 -12.23 3.77 5.17
N ALA A 85 -12.37 3.48 3.88
CA ALA A 85 -13.03 2.26 3.41
C ALA A 85 -12.28 0.99 3.84
N THR A 86 -10.95 1.06 3.91
CA THR A 86 -10.09 -0.05 4.35
C THR A 86 -9.97 -0.14 5.88
N ARG A 87 -10.02 0.99 6.60
CA ARG A 87 -9.99 1.01 8.08
C ARG A 87 -11.31 0.68 8.74
N ARG A 88 -12.41 1.10 8.14
CA ARG A 88 -13.75 1.02 8.75
C ARG A 88 -14.52 -0.20 8.24
N ILE A 89 -13.85 -1.34 8.16
CA ILE A 89 -14.45 -2.64 7.85
C ILE A 89 -14.48 -3.51 9.13
N GLN A 90 -15.44 -4.41 9.24
CA GLN A 90 -15.46 -5.41 10.32
C GLN A 90 -14.38 -6.48 10.06
N SER A 91 -13.69 -6.96 11.10
CA SER A 91 -12.57 -7.91 10.97
C SER A 91 -12.95 -9.18 10.20
N GLU A 92 -14.15 -9.72 10.44
CA GLU A 92 -14.70 -10.88 9.73
C GLU A 92 -14.74 -10.69 8.20
N LEU A 93 -14.95 -9.45 7.74
CA LEU A 93 -15.02 -9.13 6.32
C LEU A 93 -13.65 -8.85 5.71
N ILE A 94 -12.60 -8.68 6.53
CA ILE A 94 -11.23 -8.54 6.02
C ILE A 94 -10.84 -9.86 5.35
N GLU A 95 -11.16 -11.00 5.98
CA GLU A 95 -10.88 -12.32 5.41
C GLU A 95 -11.61 -12.53 4.06
N GLU A 96 -12.85 -12.05 3.92
CA GLU A 96 -13.62 -12.12 2.67
C GLU A 96 -13.07 -11.21 1.56
N VAL A 97 -12.46 -10.08 1.93
CA VAL A 97 -11.97 -9.08 0.97
C VAL A 97 -10.54 -9.38 0.56
N TYR A 98 -9.67 -9.80 1.47
CA TYR A 98 -8.24 -10.03 1.22
C TYR A 98 -8.01 -11.44 0.65
N VAL A 99 -8.65 -11.70 -0.49
CA VAL A 99 -8.49 -12.92 -1.29
C VAL A 99 -7.85 -12.61 -2.64
N LYS A 100 -7.28 -13.63 -3.29
CA LYS A 100 -6.60 -13.49 -4.60
C LYS A 100 -7.47 -12.81 -5.66
N ASP A 101 -8.79 -13.05 -5.67
CA ASP A 101 -9.72 -12.43 -6.62
C ASP A 101 -9.73 -10.90 -6.55
N ASN A 102 -9.52 -10.32 -5.36
CA ASN A 102 -9.51 -8.88 -5.15
C ASN A 102 -8.09 -8.29 -5.19
N LEU A 103 -7.05 -9.11 -5.37
CA LEU A 103 -5.65 -8.70 -5.36
C LEU A 103 -5.37 -7.57 -6.35
N LYS A 104 -5.98 -7.63 -7.55
CA LYS A 104 -5.84 -6.59 -8.58
C LYS A 104 -6.32 -5.23 -8.06
N LEU A 105 -7.48 -5.18 -7.43
CA LEU A 105 -8.07 -3.95 -6.88
C LEU A 105 -7.22 -3.40 -5.73
N ILE A 106 -6.81 -4.25 -4.80
CA ILE A 106 -6.01 -3.85 -3.64
C ILE A 106 -4.63 -3.33 -4.09
N THR A 107 -3.99 -4.04 -5.01
CA THR A 107 -2.71 -3.62 -5.61
C THR A 107 -2.82 -2.30 -6.37
N GLN A 108 -3.90 -2.10 -7.12
CA GLN A 108 -4.16 -0.81 -7.78
C GLN A 108 -4.31 0.32 -6.76
N ALA A 109 -5.01 0.10 -5.64
CA ALA A 109 -5.10 1.08 -4.57
C ALA A 109 -3.72 1.46 -4.00
N ILE A 110 -2.86 0.48 -3.74
CA ILE A 110 -1.48 0.71 -3.29
C ILE A 110 -0.69 1.49 -4.35
N PHE A 111 -0.80 1.11 -5.62
CA PHE A 111 -0.12 1.78 -6.73
C PHE A 111 -0.53 3.25 -6.84
N VAL A 112 -1.84 3.55 -6.74
CA VAL A 112 -2.34 4.93 -6.75
C VAL A 112 -1.71 5.75 -5.62
N CYS A 113 -1.70 5.20 -4.41
CA CYS A 113 -1.09 5.89 -3.27
C CYS A 113 0.41 6.12 -3.50
N ILE A 114 1.14 5.11 -3.98
CA ILE A 114 2.57 5.22 -4.28
C ILE A 114 2.86 6.31 -5.32
N ASN A 115 2.09 6.36 -6.41
CA ASN A 115 2.30 7.39 -7.43
C ASN A 115 2.09 8.78 -6.85
N ILE A 116 1.01 8.99 -6.09
CA ILE A 116 0.72 10.29 -5.47
C ILE A 116 1.85 10.70 -4.53
N VAL A 117 2.37 9.78 -3.72
CA VAL A 117 3.51 10.06 -2.80
C VAL A 117 4.76 10.50 -3.57
N SER A 118 5.00 9.93 -4.75
CA SER A 118 6.18 10.19 -5.58
C SER A 118 6.04 11.40 -6.50
N THR A 119 4.84 11.74 -6.97
CA THR A 119 4.63 12.84 -7.93
C THR A 119 4.30 14.17 -7.26
N GLU A 120 3.54 14.14 -6.16
CA GLU A 120 2.98 15.35 -5.56
C GLU A 120 3.94 16.01 -4.59
N ARG A 121 3.97 17.35 -4.57
CA ARG A 121 4.77 18.12 -3.60
C ARG A 121 3.99 18.49 -2.34
N TYR A 122 2.66 18.48 -2.40
CA TYR A 122 1.82 18.91 -1.29
C TYR A 122 1.92 17.96 -0.09
N ARG A 123 2.43 18.48 1.04
CA ARG A 123 2.78 17.68 2.23
C ARG A 123 1.61 16.90 2.80
N LYS A 124 0.41 17.50 2.88
CA LYS A 124 -0.78 16.82 3.42
C LYS A 124 -1.20 15.65 2.53
N LEU A 125 -1.07 15.79 1.22
CA LEU A 125 -1.43 14.74 0.26
C LEU A 125 -0.45 13.57 0.33
N ARG A 126 0.85 13.84 0.42
CA ARG A 126 1.87 12.80 0.64
C ARG A 126 1.66 12.06 1.95
N PHE A 127 1.39 12.80 3.04
CA PHE A 127 1.06 12.20 4.34
C PHE A 127 -0.17 11.30 4.23
N GLN A 128 -1.26 11.81 3.64
CA GLN A 128 -2.50 11.05 3.49
C GLN A 128 -2.32 9.81 2.60
N ALA A 129 -1.45 9.88 1.59
CA ALA A 129 -1.17 8.75 0.72
C ALA A 129 -0.37 7.65 1.45
N VAL A 130 0.65 8.00 2.25
CA VAL A 130 1.34 7.01 3.11
C VAL A 130 0.38 6.43 4.16
N ASP A 131 -0.46 7.28 4.77
CA ASP A 131 -1.52 6.85 5.70
C ASP A 131 -2.49 5.85 5.05
N SER A 132 -2.86 6.08 3.79
CA SER A 132 -3.72 5.20 3.02
C SER A 132 -3.05 3.87 2.68
N ILE A 133 -1.73 3.85 2.42
CA ILE A 133 -0.97 2.60 2.24
C ILE A 133 -1.05 1.75 3.52
N LEU A 134 -0.86 2.37 4.70
CA LEU A 134 -0.96 1.65 5.97
C LEU A 134 -2.37 1.10 6.25
N SER A 135 -3.40 1.82 5.83
CA SER A 135 -4.78 1.36 5.90
C SER A 135 -5.02 0.13 5.03
N VAL A 136 -4.57 0.19 3.77
CA VAL A 136 -4.72 -0.91 2.81
C VAL A 136 -3.92 -2.14 3.25
N LEU A 137 -2.75 -1.95 3.86
CA LEU A 137 -1.95 -3.03 4.44
C LEU A 137 -2.45 -3.51 5.81
N GLN A 138 -3.53 -2.92 6.36
CA GLN A 138 -4.05 -3.27 7.69
C GLN A 138 -3.00 -3.17 8.81
N VAL A 139 -2.09 -2.18 8.74
CA VAL A 139 -1.06 -1.91 9.78
C VAL A 139 -1.16 -0.48 10.33
N HIS A 140 -2.35 0.09 10.25
CA HIS A 140 -2.68 1.40 10.80
C HIS A 140 -2.81 1.34 12.34
N ASP A 141 -2.83 2.50 13.00
CA ASP A 141 -2.80 2.58 14.47
C ASP A 141 -4.01 1.95 15.17
N ASP A 142 -5.17 1.97 14.52
CA ASP A 142 -6.42 1.44 15.08
C ASP A 142 -6.58 -0.08 14.83
N PHE A 143 -5.63 -0.73 14.16
CA PHE A 143 -5.72 -2.15 13.82
C PHE A 143 -5.40 -3.04 15.02
N ASP A 144 -6.12 -4.16 15.15
CA ASP A 144 -5.84 -5.15 16.20
C ASP A 144 -4.66 -6.04 15.79
N PHE A 145 -3.47 -5.71 16.30
CA PHE A 145 -2.24 -6.46 16.04
C PHE A 145 -2.24 -7.87 16.65
N ASN A 146 -3.22 -8.23 17.48
CA ASN A 146 -3.30 -9.56 18.08
C ASN A 146 -3.92 -10.60 17.15
N ASP A 147 -4.60 -10.17 16.08
CA ASP A 147 -5.21 -11.08 15.11
C ASP A 147 -4.17 -11.59 14.11
N ILE A 148 -3.46 -12.65 14.51
CA ILE A 148 -2.38 -13.26 13.72
C ILE A 148 -2.91 -13.85 12.40
N VAL A 149 -4.15 -14.35 12.38
CA VAL A 149 -4.74 -15.00 11.20
C VAL A 149 -4.97 -13.99 10.09
N VAL A 150 -5.63 -12.87 10.41
CA VAL A 150 -5.88 -11.80 9.45
C VAL A 150 -4.56 -11.20 8.95
N ARG A 151 -3.58 -11.00 9.84
CA ARG A 151 -2.25 -10.48 9.47
C ARG A 151 -1.52 -11.40 8.51
N CYS A 152 -1.53 -12.71 8.77
CA CYS A 152 -0.91 -13.69 7.89
C CYS A 152 -1.54 -13.64 6.48
N GLN A 153 -2.88 -13.63 6.41
CA GLN A 153 -3.59 -13.56 5.13
C GLN A 153 -3.27 -12.28 4.35
N VAL A 154 -3.23 -11.13 5.01
CA VAL A 154 -2.86 -9.86 4.37
C VAL A 154 -1.41 -9.90 3.88
N ALA A 155 -0.49 -10.47 4.67
CA ALA A 155 0.91 -10.61 4.30
C ALA A 155 1.11 -11.53 3.08
N GLU A 156 0.45 -12.69 3.07
CA GLU A 156 0.45 -13.64 1.95
C GLU A 156 -0.13 -13.08 0.66
N LEU A 157 -1.04 -12.11 0.76
CA LEU A 157 -1.63 -11.46 -0.40
C LEU A 157 -0.75 -10.31 -0.93
N LEU A 158 -0.19 -9.50 -0.02
CA LEU A 158 0.41 -8.20 -0.38
C LEU A 158 1.93 -8.18 -0.41
N PHE A 159 2.62 -9.30 -0.13
CA PHE A 159 4.07 -9.40 -0.26
C PHE A 159 4.58 -9.01 -1.67
N ILE A 160 3.77 -9.23 -2.71
CA ILE A 160 4.09 -8.87 -4.10
C ILE A 160 4.30 -7.35 -4.27
N ALA A 161 3.61 -6.52 -3.48
CA ALA A 161 3.74 -5.06 -3.56
C ALA A 161 4.96 -4.53 -2.79
N LEU A 162 5.61 -5.36 -1.97
CA LEU A 162 6.66 -4.96 -1.04
C LEU A 162 7.84 -4.21 -1.69
N PRO A 163 8.44 -4.67 -2.82
CA PRO A 163 9.63 -4.01 -3.37
C PRO A 163 9.37 -2.54 -3.70
N ARG A 164 8.18 -2.25 -4.24
CA ARG A 164 7.81 -0.89 -4.62
C ARG A 164 7.48 -0.04 -3.40
N ILE A 165 6.81 -0.61 -2.40
CA ILE A 165 6.52 0.08 -1.13
C ILE A 165 7.82 0.49 -0.44
N ILE A 166 8.78 -0.43 -0.30
CA ILE A 166 10.09 -0.15 0.31
C ILE A 166 10.82 0.93 -0.47
N ALA A 167 10.92 0.80 -1.80
CA ALA A 167 11.61 1.77 -2.62
C ALA A 167 11.02 3.18 -2.44
N THR A 168 9.69 3.30 -2.42
CA THR A 168 9.00 4.57 -2.18
C THR A 168 9.29 5.14 -0.80
N PHE A 169 9.20 4.33 0.27
CA PHE A 169 9.50 4.82 1.62
C PHE A 169 10.96 5.24 1.79
N VAL A 170 11.90 4.49 1.25
CA VAL A 170 13.33 4.86 1.27
C VAL A 170 13.57 6.17 0.52
N ILE A 171 12.90 6.41 -0.61
CA ILE A 171 12.99 7.68 -1.34
C ILE A 171 12.47 8.85 -0.50
N ILE A 172 11.39 8.65 0.25
CA ILE A 172 10.85 9.69 1.17
C ILE A 172 11.85 9.96 2.30
N ILE A 173 12.37 8.88 2.90
CA ILE A 173 13.29 8.96 4.03
C ILE A 173 14.63 9.60 3.65
N ASN A 174 15.10 9.38 2.43
CA ASN A 174 16.33 10.01 1.91
C ASN A 174 16.06 11.36 1.22
N GLY A 175 14.84 11.88 1.33
CA GLY A 175 14.44 13.13 0.72
C GLY A 175 15.10 14.37 1.34
N ASP A 176 14.79 15.54 0.79
CA ASP A 176 15.15 16.86 1.33
C ASP A 176 14.25 17.24 2.54
N GLU A 177 14.81 17.88 3.56
CA GLU A 177 14.12 18.27 4.81
C GLU A 177 12.85 19.11 4.57
N LYS A 178 12.79 19.79 3.42
CA LYS A 178 11.61 20.56 2.96
C LYS A 178 10.33 19.72 2.85
N GLN A 179 10.42 18.40 2.87
CA GLN A 179 9.26 17.49 2.88
C GLN A 179 8.45 17.57 4.18
N GLY A 180 9.07 18.05 5.27
CA GLY A 180 8.46 18.24 6.58
C GLY A 180 8.51 16.99 7.45
N THR A 181 8.86 17.19 8.72
CA THR A 181 9.06 16.16 9.75
C THR A 181 7.94 15.11 9.81
N ALA A 182 6.67 15.52 9.66
CA ALA A 182 5.54 14.61 9.72
C ALA A 182 5.57 13.54 8.61
N VAL A 183 6.05 13.89 7.42
CA VAL A 183 6.14 12.96 6.27
C VAL A 183 7.28 11.97 6.47
N TYR A 184 8.42 12.39 7.04
CA TYR A 184 9.50 11.50 7.44
C TYR A 184 9.03 10.48 8.48
N ARG A 185 8.41 10.97 9.55
CA ARG A 185 7.96 10.12 10.67
C ARG A 185 6.97 9.06 10.21
N ILE A 186 5.98 9.43 9.40
CA ILE A 186 5.00 8.46 8.89
C ILE A 186 5.67 7.46 7.92
N ALA A 187 6.65 7.87 7.12
CA ALA A 187 7.36 6.96 6.22
C ALA A 187 8.24 5.95 6.97
N ILE A 188 8.97 6.38 8.01
CA ILE A 188 9.78 5.49 8.86
C ILE A 188 8.89 4.47 9.58
N LYS A 189 7.81 4.96 10.20
CA LYS A 189 6.80 4.12 10.83
C LYS A 189 6.17 3.13 9.84
N ALA A 190 5.84 3.62 8.64
CA ALA A 190 5.24 2.79 7.60
C ALA A 190 6.19 1.69 7.13
N LEU A 191 7.47 1.99 6.98
CA LEU A 191 8.49 1.03 6.62
C LEU A 191 8.61 -0.08 7.67
N GLY A 192 8.76 0.26 8.95
CA GLY A 192 8.86 -0.73 10.03
C GLY A 192 7.67 -1.67 10.11
N ARG A 193 6.46 -1.11 10.02
CA ARG A 193 5.23 -1.89 10.10
C ARG A 193 4.98 -2.77 8.89
N THR A 194 5.31 -2.28 7.70
CA THR A 194 5.20 -3.07 6.47
C THR A 194 6.17 -4.24 6.48
N LEU A 195 7.42 -3.98 6.89
CA LEU A 195 8.43 -5.04 7.06
C LEU A 195 8.01 -6.04 8.14
N SER A 196 7.52 -5.55 9.29
CA SER A 196 7.00 -6.41 10.35
C SER A 196 5.85 -7.29 9.86
N LEU A 197 4.94 -6.77 9.04
CA LEU A 197 3.85 -7.58 8.49
C LEU A 197 4.34 -8.67 7.55
N ILE A 198 5.31 -8.39 6.66
CA ILE A 198 5.71 -9.38 5.66
C ILE A 198 6.66 -10.43 6.24
N PHE A 199 7.58 -10.01 7.11
CA PHE A 199 8.63 -10.85 7.70
C PHE A 199 8.28 -11.41 9.08
N GLU A 200 7.09 -11.13 9.62
CA GLU A 200 6.64 -11.79 10.84
C GLU A 200 6.56 -13.30 10.61
N ASP A 201 7.14 -14.06 11.55
CA ASP A 201 7.10 -15.51 11.49
C ASP A 201 5.74 -16.02 11.95
N TYR A 202 4.82 -16.10 11.00
CA TYR A 202 3.48 -16.67 11.19
C TYR A 202 3.52 -18.18 11.40
N SER A 203 4.64 -18.83 11.08
CA SER A 203 4.89 -20.25 11.23
C SER A 203 5.86 -20.49 12.38
N LYS A 204 5.37 -20.62 13.60
CA LYS A 204 6.15 -21.23 14.71
C LYS A 204 6.43 -22.73 14.48
N GLN A 205 6.78 -23.13 13.27
CA GLN A 205 7.17 -24.47 12.89
C GLN A 205 8.60 -24.41 12.36
N GLU A 206 9.54 -24.68 13.27
CA GLU A 206 10.88 -25.10 12.91
C GLU A 206 10.77 -26.28 11.94
N THR A 207 11.23 -26.15 10.70
CA THR A 207 11.84 -27.31 10.03
C THR A 207 12.78 -26.92 8.90
N ASN A 208 13.93 -27.58 8.95
CA ASN A 208 14.97 -27.69 7.95
C ASN A 208 14.41 -28.14 6.59
N GLU A 209 15.01 -27.69 5.48
CA GLU A 209 15.65 -28.54 4.45
C GLU A 209 15.92 -27.77 3.13
N GLU A 210 16.65 -28.43 2.24
CA GLU A 210 17.78 -27.96 1.44
C GLU A 210 17.46 -27.24 0.12
N PHE A 211 18.40 -26.38 -0.29
CA PHE A 211 18.31 -25.45 -1.42
C PHE A 211 18.60 -26.11 -2.79
N ASN A 212 17.85 -25.72 -3.83
CA ASN A 212 18.22 -26.00 -5.22
C ASN A 212 18.63 -24.72 -5.98
N ASN A 213 19.95 -24.54 -6.11
CA ASN A 213 20.62 -23.39 -6.75
C ASN A 213 20.27 -23.17 -8.24
N GLU A 214 19.60 -24.11 -8.92
CA GLU A 214 19.33 -24.01 -10.35
C GLU A 214 18.18 -23.05 -10.69
N GLN A 215 17.22 -22.84 -9.77
CA GLN A 215 16.14 -21.87 -9.98
C GLN A 215 16.63 -20.43 -9.85
N PHE A 216 17.65 -20.19 -9.01
CA PHE A 216 18.26 -18.89 -8.77
C PHE A 216 18.91 -18.30 -10.04
N ARG A 217 19.58 -19.12 -10.84
CA ARG A 217 20.32 -18.65 -12.02
C ARG A 217 19.42 -18.13 -13.15
N LYS A 218 18.17 -18.60 -13.24
CA LYS A 218 17.22 -18.17 -14.27
C LYS A 218 16.59 -16.80 -13.96
N LEU A 219 16.50 -16.41 -12.69
CA LEU A 219 15.92 -15.14 -12.26
C LEU A 219 16.92 -13.99 -12.26
N THR A 220 18.23 -14.26 -12.10
CA THR A 220 19.25 -13.19 -12.08
C THR A 220 19.59 -12.63 -13.45
N GLN A 221 19.38 -13.39 -14.54
CA GLN A 221 19.75 -12.95 -15.89
C GLN A 221 18.76 -11.97 -16.53
N SER A 222 17.53 -11.83 -16.01
CA SER A 222 16.50 -10.95 -16.58
C SER A 222 16.54 -9.51 -16.07
N ILE A 223 17.31 -9.20 -15.02
CA ILE A 223 17.24 -7.88 -14.34
C ILE A 223 18.39 -6.93 -14.77
N CYS A 224 19.47 -7.42 -15.37
CA CYS A 224 20.60 -6.58 -15.77
C CYS A 224 20.46 -5.87 -17.12
N ALA A 225 19.32 -5.97 -17.81
CA ALA A 225 19.12 -5.39 -19.15
C ALA A 225 17.80 -4.61 -19.27
N ALA A 226 17.64 -3.52 -18.53
CA ALA A 226 16.59 -2.52 -18.84
C ALA A 226 16.90 -1.15 -18.23
N ASN A 227 17.80 -0.39 -18.87
CA ASN A 227 17.77 1.06 -18.79
C ASN A 227 16.67 1.58 -19.75
N ASN A 228 15.86 2.51 -19.26
CA ASN A 228 14.81 3.25 -19.96
C ASN A 228 13.59 2.42 -20.45
N GLN A 229 12.48 2.45 -19.71
CA GLN A 229 11.11 2.61 -20.22
C GLN A 229 10.03 2.51 -19.12
N THR A 230 8.86 3.03 -19.45
CA THR A 230 7.65 3.30 -18.66
C THR A 230 7.26 2.24 -17.62
N VAL A 231 6.94 2.71 -16.41
CA VAL A 231 6.76 1.88 -15.22
C VAL A 231 5.30 1.41 -15.08
N ASN A 232 5.04 0.14 -15.41
CA ASN A 232 3.75 -0.53 -15.15
C ASN A 232 3.44 -0.67 -13.64
N VAL A 233 2.17 -0.96 -13.32
CA VAL A 233 1.46 -0.97 -12.00
C VAL A 233 2.21 -1.56 -10.79
N LEU A 234 3.30 -2.30 -10.99
CA LEU A 234 4.12 -2.85 -9.90
C LEU A 234 5.64 -2.64 -10.05
N GLY A 235 6.11 -2.03 -11.13
CA GLY A 235 7.55 -1.84 -11.34
C GLY A 235 8.33 -3.13 -11.59
N LEU A 236 7.63 -4.27 -11.79
CA LEU A 236 8.22 -5.58 -12.04
C LEU A 236 8.73 -5.77 -13.49
N GLY A 237 8.72 -4.74 -14.33
CA GLY A 237 9.14 -4.86 -15.74
C GLY A 237 8.26 -5.76 -16.61
N LEU A 238 7.21 -6.39 -16.06
CA LEU A 238 6.30 -7.28 -16.80
C LEU A 238 5.42 -6.45 -17.74
N ARG A 239 5.63 -6.65 -19.05
CA ARG A 239 4.97 -5.91 -20.13
C ARG A 239 3.59 -6.51 -20.44
N GLU A 240 3.44 -7.83 -20.32
CA GLU A 240 2.25 -8.55 -20.78
C GLU A 240 1.25 -8.88 -19.65
N GLU A 241 -0.04 -8.75 -19.95
CA GLU A 241 -1.13 -9.01 -18.98
C GLU A 241 -1.24 -10.49 -18.59
N HIS A 242 -0.81 -11.38 -19.48
CA HIS A 242 -0.69 -12.82 -19.23
C HIS A 242 0.43 -13.14 -18.22
N GLU A 243 1.60 -12.50 -18.34
CA GLU A 243 2.70 -12.66 -17.37
C GLU A 243 2.35 -12.09 -15.99
N LYS A 244 1.62 -10.97 -15.95
CA LYS A 244 1.11 -10.40 -14.69
C LYS A 244 0.16 -11.38 -14.00
N SER A 245 -0.82 -11.89 -14.73
CA SER A 245 -1.82 -12.83 -14.18
C SER A 245 -1.16 -14.14 -13.72
N LYS A 246 -0.17 -14.62 -14.47
CA LYS A 246 0.65 -15.78 -14.09
C LYS A 246 1.45 -15.51 -12.82
N TYR A 247 2.13 -14.37 -12.73
CA TYR A 247 2.89 -13.97 -11.54
C TYR A 247 1.98 -13.80 -10.30
N PHE A 248 0.82 -13.17 -10.43
CA PHE A 248 -0.12 -13.02 -9.32
C PHE A 248 -0.73 -14.35 -8.84
N ASN A 249 -0.88 -15.33 -9.74
CA ASN A 249 -1.51 -16.60 -9.42
C ASN A 249 -0.50 -17.65 -8.91
N GLU A 250 0.72 -17.67 -9.46
CA GLU A 250 1.75 -18.68 -9.20
C GLU A 250 2.75 -18.28 -8.11
N THR A 251 2.92 -16.99 -7.81
CA THR A 251 3.89 -16.57 -6.79
C THR A 251 3.31 -16.81 -5.39
N LEU A 252 4.01 -17.62 -4.60
CA LEU A 252 3.70 -17.86 -3.19
C LEU A 252 4.77 -17.21 -2.32
N ARG A 253 4.41 -16.81 -1.10
CA ARG A 253 5.35 -16.36 -0.08
C ARG A 253 6.14 -17.57 0.46
N THR A 254 7.07 -18.07 -0.34
CA THR A 254 7.96 -19.18 0.05
C THR A 254 9.12 -18.66 0.90
N ARG A 255 9.77 -19.57 1.63
CA ARG A 255 10.98 -19.25 2.39
C ARG A 255 12.09 -18.70 1.51
N GLU A 256 12.25 -19.23 0.30
CA GLU A 256 13.22 -18.73 -0.69
C GLU A 256 12.93 -17.27 -1.09
N TRP A 257 11.65 -16.94 -1.28
CA TRP A 257 11.24 -15.57 -1.56
C TRP A 257 11.56 -14.64 -0.39
N LEU A 258 11.30 -15.07 0.85
CA LEU A 258 11.63 -14.29 2.05
C LEU A 258 13.14 -14.05 2.19
N LEU A 259 13.97 -15.08 1.99
CA LEU A 259 15.43 -14.95 2.05
C LEU A 259 15.99 -14.00 0.99
N GLU A 260 15.43 -14.01 -0.23
CA GLU A 260 15.86 -13.06 -1.25
C GLU A 260 15.34 -11.65 -0.97
N ALA A 261 14.10 -11.52 -0.48
CA ALA A 261 13.54 -10.24 -0.06
C ALA A 261 14.36 -9.63 1.08
N GLU A 262 14.82 -10.43 2.05
CA GLU A 262 15.69 -10.02 3.16
C GLU A 262 16.97 -9.33 2.65
N LYS A 263 17.68 -9.93 1.67
CA LYS A 263 18.88 -9.30 1.09
C LYS A 263 18.60 -7.93 0.46
N GLN A 264 17.42 -7.76 -0.14
CA GLN A 264 17.05 -6.47 -0.74
C GLN A 264 16.61 -5.45 0.31
N VAL A 265 15.91 -5.91 1.35
CA VAL A 265 15.55 -5.11 2.53
C VAL A 265 16.80 -4.64 3.24
N GLU A 266 17.80 -5.50 3.42
CA GLU A 266 19.08 -5.15 4.02
C GLU A 266 19.75 -3.99 3.25
N LYS A 267 19.83 -4.08 1.92
CA LYS A 267 20.35 -2.99 1.07
C LYS A 267 19.56 -1.69 1.23
N ALA A 268 18.23 -1.79 1.39
CA ALA A 268 17.37 -0.63 1.63
C ALA A 268 17.60 -0.02 3.02
N LEU A 269 17.74 -0.86 4.06
CA LEU A 269 18.01 -0.43 5.43
C LEU A 269 19.39 0.25 5.55
N HIS A 270 20.38 -0.23 4.80
CA HIS A 270 21.70 0.42 4.75
C HIS A 270 21.63 1.88 4.27
N LYS A 271 20.70 2.21 3.35
CA LYS A 271 20.54 3.58 2.85
C LYS A 271 19.99 4.54 3.91
N ILE A 272 19.25 4.03 4.89
CA ILE A 272 18.60 4.85 5.93
C ILE A 272 19.38 4.88 7.26
N LEU A 273 20.58 4.30 7.32
CA LEU A 273 21.38 4.26 8.55
C LEU A 273 21.78 5.65 9.09
N HIS A 274 21.88 6.64 8.21
CA HIS A 274 22.19 8.03 8.57
C HIS A 274 21.15 8.64 9.52
N LEU A 275 19.92 8.10 9.58
CA LEU A 275 18.87 8.54 10.50
C LEU A 275 19.26 8.43 11.99
N ARG A 276 20.23 7.59 12.33
CA ARG A 276 20.75 7.46 13.71
C ARG A 276 21.29 8.78 14.26
N GLY A 277 21.86 9.61 13.39
CA GLY A 277 22.46 10.91 13.72
C GLY A 277 21.61 12.10 13.28
N HIS A 278 20.32 11.90 12.95
CA HIS A 278 19.47 12.97 12.44
C HIS A 278 19.30 14.10 13.48
N GLU A 279 19.28 15.36 13.02
CA GLU A 279 19.20 16.54 13.89
C GLU A 279 17.97 16.49 14.80
N GLU A 280 16.81 16.22 14.23
CA GLU A 280 15.56 16.08 14.97
C GLU A 280 15.49 14.80 15.82
N GLU A 281 15.20 14.97 17.12
CA GLU A 281 15.01 13.87 18.08
C GLU A 281 13.82 12.97 17.72
N LEU A 282 12.72 13.55 17.24
CA LEU A 282 11.51 12.79 16.90
C LEU A 282 11.76 11.77 15.79
N ILE A 283 12.62 12.09 14.83
CA ILE A 283 12.99 11.17 13.74
C ILE A 283 13.84 10.02 14.29
N ARG A 284 14.79 10.32 15.17
CA ARG A 284 15.60 9.31 15.86
C ARG A 284 14.74 8.37 16.70
N LEU A 285 13.76 8.91 17.42
CA LEU A 285 12.82 8.12 18.22
C LEU A 285 11.99 7.17 17.35
N GLU A 286 11.42 7.65 16.24
CA GLU A 286 10.64 6.80 15.32
C GLU A 286 11.53 5.73 14.67
N PHE A 287 12.77 6.06 14.32
CA PHE A 287 13.72 5.08 13.80
C PHE A 287 14.07 4.02 14.86
N ALA A 288 14.26 4.39 16.12
CA ALA A 288 14.48 3.43 17.20
C ALA A 288 13.28 2.49 17.39
N LYS A 289 12.05 3.04 17.40
CA LYS A 289 10.81 2.25 17.48
C LYS A 289 10.70 1.26 16.32
N MET A 290 11.00 1.70 15.10
CA MET A 290 11.02 0.85 13.91
C MET A 290 11.94 -0.37 14.11
N ASN A 291 13.16 -0.15 14.59
CA ASN A 291 14.11 -1.25 14.86
C ASN A 291 13.61 -2.17 15.98
N CYS A 292 13.04 -1.62 17.06
CA CYS A 292 12.46 -2.42 18.13
C CYS A 292 11.28 -3.29 17.65
N GLU A 293 10.41 -2.76 16.79
CA GLU A 293 9.29 -3.51 16.20
C GLU A 293 9.82 -4.67 15.34
N LEU A 294 10.83 -4.42 14.50
CA LEU A 294 11.45 -5.45 13.66
C LEU A 294 12.13 -6.54 14.49
N LEU A 295 12.88 -6.17 15.51
CA LEU A 295 13.54 -7.13 16.41
C LEU A 295 12.57 -7.97 17.22
N ARG A 296 11.35 -7.49 17.45
CA ARG A 296 10.33 -8.22 18.20
C ARG A 296 9.51 -9.17 17.33
N ASN A 297 9.24 -8.76 16.09
CA ASN A 297 8.27 -9.45 15.23
C ASN A 297 8.95 -10.30 14.14
N CYS A 298 10.19 -9.99 13.75
CA CYS A 298 10.88 -10.63 12.61
C CYS A 298 12.05 -11.54 13.02
N THR A 299 12.15 -11.92 14.30
CA THR A 299 13.12 -12.88 14.83
C THR A 299 12.48 -14.23 15.08
#